data_AF-A0A835D8M2-F1
#
_entry.id   AF-A0A835D8M2-F1
#
_cell.length_a   1.000
_cell.length_b   1.000
_cell.length_c   1.000
_cell.angle_alpha   90.00
_cell.angle_beta   90.00
_cell.angle_gamma   90.00
#
_symmetry.space_group_name_H-M   'P 1'
#
loop_
_entity.id
_entity.type
_entity.pdbx_description
1 polymer ?
#
loop_
_entity_poly.entity_id
_entity_poly.type
_entity_poly.pdbx_seq_one_letter_code
_entity_poly.pdbx_strand_id
1 'polypeptide(L)'
;MPPNFEEDTWAVLKSAISAIFLKQPDPCDSEKLYQAVNDLCLHKMGGNLYQRIEKECEAHISVALQSLVGQSPDLVVFLSLVEKCWQDLCDQMLTIRGIALFLDRTYVKQTPNVRSLWDMGLQLFRKHLSLSPEVEHKTVTGLLRLIERERSGETIDRTLVNHLLKMFTALGIYSESFEKPFLECTSEFYAAEGVKYMQQSDVPDYLKHVEVL
;
A
#
# COMPACT_ATOMS: atom_id res chain seq x y z
N MET A 1 -17.61 -8.90 35.61
CA MET A 1 -17.70 -8.70 34.15
C MET A 1 -18.82 -9.59 33.64
N PRO A 2 -19.73 -9.09 32.77
CA PRO A 2 -20.73 -9.93 32.11
C PRO A 2 -20.04 -11.08 31.37
N PRO A 3 -20.61 -12.30 31.33
CA PRO A 3 -19.96 -13.47 30.74
C PRO A 3 -19.63 -13.33 29.24
N ASN A 4 -20.34 -12.46 28.50
CA ASN A 4 -20.14 -12.25 27.06
C ASN A 4 -19.50 -10.89 26.71
N PHE A 5 -18.98 -10.17 27.71
CA PHE A 5 -18.49 -8.80 27.51
C PHE A 5 -17.45 -8.68 26.38
N GLU A 6 -16.49 -9.59 26.31
CA GLU A 6 -15.45 -9.59 25.28
C GLU A 6 -16.05 -9.79 23.88
N GLU A 7 -16.92 -10.80 23.71
CA GLU A 7 -17.53 -11.14 22.43
C GLU A 7 -18.49 -10.06 21.94
N ASP A 8 -19.32 -9.52 22.84
CA ASP A 8 -20.27 -8.46 22.52
C ASP A 8 -19.53 -7.18 22.10
N THR A 9 -18.46 -6.82 22.82
CA THR A 9 -17.64 -5.65 22.49
C THR A 9 -16.88 -5.86 21.18
N TRP A 10 -16.32 -7.05 20.97
CA TRP A 10 -15.67 -7.39 19.71
C TRP A 10 -16.65 -7.35 18.54
N ALA A 11 -17.89 -7.81 18.69
CA ALA A 11 -18.87 -7.77 17.61
C ALA A 11 -19.13 -6.34 17.12
N VAL A 12 -19.20 -5.38 18.05
CA VAL A 12 -19.33 -3.95 17.74
C VAL A 12 -18.10 -3.43 17.01
N LEU A 13 -16.89 -3.69 17.55
CA LEU A 13 -15.64 -3.26 16.94
C LEU A 13 -15.42 -3.88 15.54
N LYS A 14 -15.76 -5.15 15.38
CA LYS A 14 -15.70 -5.85 14.10
C LYS A 14 -16.62 -5.19 13.08
N SER A 15 -17.87 -4.90 13.46
CA SER A 15 -18.82 -4.22 12.57
C SER A 15 -18.29 -2.86 12.13
N ALA A 16 -17.66 -2.11 13.04
CA ALA A 16 -17.05 -0.82 12.75
C ALA A 16 -15.86 -0.95 11.77
N ILE A 17 -14.95 -1.90 12.02
CA ILE A 17 -13.81 -2.18 11.14
C ILE A 17 -14.29 -2.59 9.75
N SER A 18 -15.29 -3.48 9.66
CA SER A 18 -15.87 -3.86 8.37
C SER A 18 -16.52 -2.67 7.66
N ALA A 19 -17.23 -1.79 8.38
CA ALA A 19 -17.82 -0.57 7.81
C ALA A 19 -16.74 0.37 7.25
N ILE A 20 -15.62 0.53 7.94
CA ILE A 20 -14.45 1.31 7.48
C ILE A 20 -13.89 0.72 6.18
N PHE A 21 -13.67 -0.60 6.12
CA PHE A 21 -13.17 -1.26 4.91
C PHE A 21 -14.15 -1.18 3.73
N LEU A 22 -15.44 -1.29 4.01
CA LEU A 22 -16.50 -1.19 3.00
C LEU A 22 -16.89 0.25 2.65
N LYS A 23 -16.28 1.26 3.29
CA LYS A 23 -16.60 2.68 3.16
C LYS A 23 -18.10 2.97 3.39
N GLN A 24 -18.69 2.27 4.34
CA GLN A 24 -20.09 2.42 4.73
C GLN A 24 -20.21 3.29 5.98
N PRO A 25 -21.35 3.97 6.20
CA PRO A 25 -21.60 4.67 7.44
C PRO A 25 -21.57 3.70 8.62
N ASP A 26 -20.78 4.02 9.64
CA ASP A 26 -20.80 3.29 10.90
C ASP A 26 -21.99 3.79 11.75
N PRO A 27 -22.91 2.91 12.18
CA PRO A 27 -23.99 3.29 13.09
C PRO A 27 -23.50 3.61 14.52
N CYS A 28 -22.26 3.23 14.86
CA CYS A 28 -21.66 3.41 16.17
C CYS A 28 -20.84 4.69 16.24
N ASP A 29 -20.95 5.38 17.37
CA ASP A 29 -20.22 6.61 17.62
C ASP A 29 -18.73 6.32 17.92
N SER A 30 -17.83 7.16 17.38
CA SER A 30 -16.39 6.96 17.49
C SER A 30 -15.88 7.02 18.94
N GLU A 31 -16.53 7.79 19.82
CA GLU A 31 -16.16 7.85 21.24
C GLU A 31 -16.49 6.53 21.94
N LYS A 32 -17.63 5.92 21.60
CA LYS A 32 -18.02 4.60 22.12
C LYS A 32 -17.08 3.50 21.66
N LEU A 33 -16.65 3.52 20.40
CA LEU A 33 -15.68 2.57 19.87
C LEU A 33 -14.32 2.71 20.58
N TYR A 34 -13.86 3.93 20.80
CA TYR A 34 -12.64 4.20 21.55
C TYR A 34 -12.75 3.69 23.01
N GLN A 35 -13.87 3.97 23.69
CA GLN A 35 -14.09 3.49 25.05
C GLN A 35 -14.15 1.96 25.13
N ALA A 36 -14.79 1.31 24.17
CA ALA A 36 -14.83 -0.14 24.06
C ALA A 36 -13.43 -0.77 23.96
N VAL A 37 -12.54 -0.17 23.15
CA VAL A 37 -11.12 -0.61 23.08
C VAL A 37 -10.42 -0.40 24.42
N ASN A 38 -10.63 0.74 25.08
CA ASN A 38 -10.02 1.03 26.38
C ASN A 38 -10.43 -0.01 27.42
N ASP A 39 -11.71 -0.31 27.53
CA ASP A 39 -12.24 -1.24 28.53
C ASP A 39 -11.65 -2.64 28.33
N LEU A 40 -11.58 -3.14 27.08
CA LEU A 40 -10.93 -4.41 26.76
C LEU A 40 -9.44 -4.41 27.15
N CYS A 41 -8.72 -3.32 26.87
CA CYS A 41 -7.31 -3.20 27.23
C CYS A 41 -7.09 -3.16 28.75
N LEU A 42 -7.93 -2.41 29.49
CA LEU A 42 -7.89 -2.32 30.95
C LEU A 42 -8.13 -3.68 31.62
N HIS A 43 -8.95 -4.52 31.00
CA HIS A 43 -9.19 -5.89 31.43
C HIS A 43 -8.15 -6.91 30.94
N LYS A 44 -6.98 -6.45 30.47
CA LYS A 44 -5.86 -7.27 29.98
C LYS A 44 -6.18 -8.12 28.75
N MET A 45 -7.20 -7.75 27.97
CA MET A 45 -7.60 -8.45 26.74
C MET A 45 -6.94 -7.85 25.48
N GLY A 46 -5.99 -6.92 25.63
CA GLY A 46 -5.36 -6.21 24.51
C GLY A 46 -4.69 -7.12 23.47
N GLY A 47 -4.04 -8.21 23.90
CA GLY A 47 -3.41 -9.15 22.96
C GLY A 47 -4.41 -9.91 22.09
N ASN A 48 -5.52 -10.35 22.67
CA ASN A 48 -6.60 -10.98 21.92
C ASN A 48 -7.24 -9.97 20.95
N LEU A 49 -7.53 -8.75 21.42
CA LEU A 49 -8.07 -7.68 20.58
C LEU A 49 -7.15 -7.38 19.38
N TYR A 50 -5.84 -7.26 19.59
CA TYR A 50 -4.88 -7.04 18.50
C TYR A 50 -4.97 -8.15 17.44
N GLN A 51 -4.98 -9.42 17.86
CA GLN A 51 -5.09 -10.56 16.93
C GLN A 51 -6.40 -10.57 16.16
N ARG A 52 -7.52 -10.21 16.82
CA ARG A 52 -8.82 -10.12 16.16
C ARG A 52 -8.85 -8.99 15.12
N ILE A 53 -8.29 -7.81 15.44
CA ILE A 53 -8.15 -6.69 14.50
C ILE A 53 -7.28 -7.11 13.31
N GLU A 54 -6.12 -7.71 13.57
CA GLU A 54 -5.20 -8.20 12.52
C GLU A 54 -5.91 -9.17 11.56
N LYS A 55 -6.64 -10.16 12.10
CA LYS A 55 -7.39 -11.13 11.31
C LYS A 55 -8.48 -10.49 10.45
N GLU A 56 -9.21 -9.53 11.00
CA GLU A 56 -10.27 -8.84 10.25
C GLU A 56 -9.68 -7.96 9.14
N CYS A 57 -8.61 -7.21 9.44
CA CYS A 57 -7.89 -6.42 8.44
C CYS A 57 -7.33 -7.32 7.33
N GLU A 58 -6.74 -8.46 7.69
CA GLU A 58 -6.17 -9.40 6.73
C GLU A 58 -7.22 -9.92 5.75
N ALA A 59 -8.41 -10.26 6.23
CA ALA A 59 -9.50 -10.74 5.38
C ALA A 59 -9.90 -9.69 4.33
N HIS A 60 -10.04 -8.43 4.73
CA HIS A 60 -10.39 -7.34 3.82
C HIS A 60 -9.26 -7.00 2.84
N ILE A 61 -8.01 -6.91 3.32
CA ILE A 61 -6.83 -6.61 2.50
C ILE A 61 -6.61 -7.69 1.44
N SER A 62 -6.75 -8.96 1.82
CA SER A 62 -6.62 -10.09 0.90
C SER A 62 -7.65 -10.01 -0.23
N VAL A 63 -8.92 -9.73 0.09
CA VAL A 63 -9.98 -9.57 -0.92
C VAL A 63 -9.72 -8.36 -1.83
N ALA A 64 -9.27 -7.24 -1.27
CA ALA A 64 -8.98 -6.03 -2.03
C ALA A 64 -7.86 -6.26 -3.05
N LEU A 65 -6.76 -6.90 -2.66
CA LEU A 65 -5.66 -7.23 -3.58
C LEU A 65 -6.06 -8.28 -4.62
N GLN A 66 -6.81 -9.31 -4.23
CA GLN A 66 -7.34 -10.31 -5.17
C GLN A 66 -8.28 -9.68 -6.22
N SER A 67 -9.00 -8.61 -5.86
CA SER A 67 -9.87 -7.91 -6.80
C SER A 67 -9.12 -7.20 -7.93
N LEU A 68 -7.80 -6.97 -7.78
CA LEU A 68 -6.94 -6.36 -8.80
C LEU A 68 -6.47 -7.37 -9.86
N VAL A 69 -6.49 -8.67 -9.55
CA VAL A 69 -6.05 -9.72 -10.48
C VAL A 69 -6.94 -9.72 -11.73
N GLY A 70 -6.33 -9.78 -12.91
CA GLY A 70 -7.06 -9.74 -14.18
C GLY A 70 -7.75 -8.40 -14.51
N GLN A 71 -7.59 -7.35 -13.69
CA GLN A 71 -8.17 -6.04 -13.97
C GLN A 71 -7.47 -5.35 -15.13
N SER A 72 -8.25 -4.70 -16.00
CA SER A 72 -7.88 -3.80 -17.10
C SER A 72 -6.61 -4.16 -17.92
N PRO A 73 -6.69 -4.39 -19.24
CA PRO A 73 -5.48 -4.51 -20.06
C PRO A 73 -4.71 -3.18 -20.19
N ASP A 74 -5.38 -2.04 -19.99
CA ASP A 74 -4.73 -0.72 -19.99
C ASP A 74 -3.92 -0.53 -18.69
N LEU A 75 -2.60 -0.36 -18.86
CA LEU A 75 -1.66 -0.22 -17.76
C LEU A 75 -1.91 1.03 -16.91
N VAL A 76 -2.29 2.16 -17.51
CA VAL A 76 -2.53 3.40 -16.76
C VAL A 76 -3.75 3.23 -15.88
N VAL A 77 -4.84 2.69 -16.45
CA VAL A 77 -6.06 2.39 -15.70
C VAL A 77 -5.77 1.39 -14.58
N PHE A 78 -5.00 0.34 -14.86
CA PHE A 78 -4.60 -0.64 -13.84
C PHE A 78 -3.79 0.01 -12.71
N LEU A 79 -2.80 0.84 -13.03
CA LEU A 79 -1.99 1.54 -12.02
C LEU A 79 -2.85 2.45 -11.12
N SER A 80 -3.83 3.16 -11.68
CA SER A 80 -4.77 3.97 -10.88
C SER A 80 -5.65 3.11 -9.95
N LEU A 81 -6.00 1.88 -10.34
CA LEU A 81 -6.72 0.95 -9.44
C LEU A 81 -5.83 0.50 -8.28
N VAL A 82 -4.54 0.23 -8.54
CA VAL A 82 -3.56 -0.14 -7.50
C VAL A 82 -3.33 1.04 -6.55
N GLU A 83 -3.14 2.25 -7.08
CA GLU A 83 -2.98 3.47 -6.29
C GLU A 83 -4.18 3.70 -5.38
N LYS A 84 -5.39 3.59 -5.92
CA LYS A 84 -6.62 3.73 -5.15
C LYS A 84 -6.74 2.67 -4.06
N CYS A 85 -6.44 1.40 -4.37
CA CYS A 85 -6.44 0.33 -3.39
C CYS A 85 -5.48 0.61 -2.22
N TRP A 86 -4.29 1.14 -2.54
CA TRP A 86 -3.29 1.54 -1.55
C TRP A 86 -3.73 2.74 -0.71
N GLN A 87 -4.28 3.79 -1.33
CA GLN A 87 -4.80 4.97 -0.61
C GLN A 87 -5.94 4.59 0.32
N ASP A 88 -6.87 3.76 -0.17
CA ASP A 88 -7.99 3.25 0.60
C ASP A 88 -7.50 2.51 1.85
N LEU A 89 -6.49 1.64 1.71
CA LEU A 89 -5.87 0.99 2.86
C LEU A 89 -5.28 1.99 3.85
N CYS A 90 -4.52 2.98 3.37
CA CYS A 90 -3.90 3.97 4.24
C CYS A 90 -4.94 4.69 5.10
N ASP A 91 -6.02 5.16 4.48
CA ASP A 91 -7.11 5.86 5.16
C ASP A 91 -7.84 4.95 6.16
N GLN A 92 -8.10 3.71 5.77
CA GLN A 92 -8.73 2.70 6.62
C GLN A 92 -7.87 2.40 7.86
N MET A 93 -6.57 2.17 7.67
CA MET A 93 -5.65 1.88 8.77
C MET A 93 -5.44 3.08 9.69
N LEU A 94 -5.42 4.31 9.17
CA LEU A 94 -5.40 5.52 10.00
C LEU A 94 -6.65 5.64 10.87
N THR A 95 -7.82 5.33 10.30
CA THR A 95 -9.11 5.36 11.03
C THR A 95 -9.15 4.29 12.12
N ILE A 96 -8.80 3.05 11.78
CA ILE A 96 -8.73 1.92 12.74
C ILE A 96 -7.75 2.24 13.86
N ARG A 97 -6.58 2.81 13.54
CA ARG A 97 -5.60 3.25 14.53
C ARG A 97 -6.15 4.37 15.42
N GLY A 98 -6.95 5.28 14.90
CA GLY A 98 -7.63 6.32 15.67
C GLY A 98 -8.57 5.71 16.72
N ILE A 99 -9.40 4.75 16.32
CA ILE A 99 -10.31 4.03 17.22
C ILE A 99 -9.53 3.20 18.25
N ALA A 100 -8.51 2.48 17.82
CA ALA A 100 -7.71 1.59 18.66
C ALA A 100 -6.43 2.24 19.21
N LEU A 101 -6.42 3.57 19.37
CA LEU A 101 -5.22 4.34 19.76
C LEU A 101 -4.68 3.91 21.14
N PHE A 102 -5.57 3.56 22.07
CA PHE A 102 -5.16 3.10 23.39
C PHE A 102 -4.45 1.75 23.34
N LEU A 103 -4.90 0.83 22.49
CA LEU A 103 -4.24 -0.46 22.24
C LEU A 103 -2.81 -0.25 21.71
N ASP A 104 -2.64 0.65 20.73
CA ASP A 104 -1.35 0.99 20.12
C ASP A 104 -0.39 1.64 21.15
N ARG A 105 -0.92 2.45 22.07
CA ARG A 105 -0.11 3.15 23.09
C ARG A 105 0.18 2.34 24.35
N THR A 106 -0.57 1.28 24.62
CA THR A 106 -0.43 0.45 25.82
C THR A 106 0.13 -0.92 25.47
N TYR A 107 -0.70 -1.83 25.00
CA TYR A 107 -0.32 -3.22 24.71
C TYR A 107 0.83 -3.31 23.70
N VAL A 108 0.73 -2.64 22.55
CA VAL A 108 1.75 -2.71 21.50
C VAL A 108 3.07 -2.14 22.01
N LYS A 109 3.05 -0.97 22.65
CA LYS A 109 4.26 -0.32 23.17
C LYS A 109 4.95 -1.13 24.28
N GLN A 110 4.18 -1.86 25.08
CA GLN A 110 4.69 -2.65 26.20
C GLN A 110 5.13 -4.07 25.79
N THR A 111 4.67 -4.56 24.64
CA THR A 111 4.94 -5.94 24.21
C THR A 111 6.05 -5.97 23.17
N PRO A 112 7.22 -6.56 23.47
CA PRO A 112 8.29 -6.65 22.49
C PRO A 112 7.87 -7.48 21.27
N ASN A 113 8.36 -7.11 20.10
CA ASN A 113 8.09 -7.76 18.81
C ASN A 113 6.64 -7.67 18.28
N VAL A 114 5.77 -6.90 18.94
CA VAL A 114 4.45 -6.56 18.38
C VAL A 114 4.56 -5.29 17.54
N ARG A 115 3.96 -5.31 16.34
CA ARG A 115 3.98 -4.17 15.42
C ARG A 115 2.91 -3.16 15.80
N SER A 116 3.13 -1.89 15.45
CA SER A 116 2.05 -0.90 15.49
C SER A 116 0.92 -1.32 14.57
N LEU A 117 -0.31 -0.84 14.84
CA LEU A 117 -1.43 -1.13 13.94
C LEU A 117 -1.16 -0.66 12.50
N TRP A 118 -0.44 0.45 12.36
CA TRP A 118 0.01 0.94 11.06
C TRP A 118 0.95 -0.06 10.37
N ASP A 119 2.02 -0.46 11.05
CA ASP A 119 3.01 -1.40 10.49
C ASP A 119 2.40 -2.78 10.24
N MET A 120 1.43 -3.20 11.05
CA MET A 120 0.66 -4.43 10.82
C MET A 120 -0.11 -4.36 9.50
N GLY A 121 -0.82 -3.26 9.23
CA GLY A 121 -1.49 -3.04 7.94
C GLY A 121 -0.52 -3.06 6.75
N LEU A 122 0.65 -2.43 6.89
CA LEU A 122 1.70 -2.44 5.86
C LEU A 122 2.21 -3.86 5.58
N GLN A 123 2.46 -4.64 6.62
CA GLN A 123 2.93 -6.02 6.48
C GLN A 123 1.87 -6.94 5.86
N LEU A 124 0.60 -6.75 6.21
CA LEU A 124 -0.50 -7.50 5.58
C LEU A 124 -0.60 -7.18 4.09
N PHE A 125 -0.53 -5.91 3.70
CA PHE A 125 -0.55 -5.53 2.29
C PHE A 125 0.66 -6.06 1.53
N ARG A 126 1.88 -5.94 2.09
CA ARG A 126 3.10 -6.53 1.50
C ARG A 126 2.94 -8.03 1.29
N LYS A 127 2.49 -8.75 2.33
CA LYS A 127 2.26 -10.19 2.29
C LYS A 127 1.31 -10.56 1.15
N HIS A 128 0.13 -9.95 1.10
CA HIS A 128 -0.87 -10.31 0.10
C HIS A 128 -0.49 -9.84 -1.31
N LEU A 129 0.28 -8.75 -1.46
CA LEU A 129 0.82 -8.34 -2.75
C LEU A 129 1.82 -9.39 -3.29
N SER A 130 2.69 -9.90 -2.43
CA SER A 130 3.65 -10.97 -2.79
C SER A 130 2.97 -12.31 -3.13
N LEU A 131 1.77 -12.54 -2.60
CA LEU A 131 0.92 -13.70 -2.96
C LEU A 131 0.18 -13.50 -4.29
N SER A 132 0.20 -12.28 -4.84
CA SER A 132 -0.41 -11.89 -6.11
C SER A 132 0.66 -11.39 -7.09
N PRO A 133 1.61 -12.24 -7.53
CA PRO A 133 2.75 -11.84 -8.36
C PRO A 133 2.35 -11.18 -9.69
N GLU A 134 1.17 -11.52 -10.22
CA GLU A 134 0.61 -10.84 -11.41
C GLU A 134 0.41 -9.34 -11.17
N VAL A 135 -0.17 -8.98 -10.01
CA VAL A 135 -0.44 -7.58 -9.66
C VAL A 135 0.87 -6.83 -9.52
N GLU A 136 1.80 -7.37 -8.74
CA GLU A 136 3.12 -6.75 -8.53
C GLU A 136 3.88 -6.58 -9.84
N HIS A 137 4.01 -7.63 -10.65
CA HIS A 137 4.71 -7.58 -11.94
C HIS A 137 4.08 -6.56 -12.89
N LYS A 138 2.74 -6.55 -12.98
CA LYS A 138 2.02 -5.62 -13.85
C LYS A 138 2.15 -4.18 -13.37
N THR A 139 2.18 -3.94 -12.06
CA THR A 139 2.44 -2.61 -11.49
C THR A 139 3.85 -2.14 -11.85
N VAL A 140 4.87 -2.97 -11.66
CA VAL A 140 6.26 -2.65 -12.02
C VAL A 140 6.38 -2.36 -13.51
N THR A 141 5.85 -3.25 -14.36
CA THR A 141 5.85 -3.08 -15.82
C THR A 141 5.17 -1.77 -16.24
N GLY A 142 4.02 -1.45 -15.64
CA GLY A 142 3.30 -0.20 -15.90
C GLY A 142 4.13 1.03 -15.55
N LEU A 143 4.77 1.04 -14.38
CA LEU A 143 5.63 2.15 -13.95
C LEU A 143 6.82 2.36 -14.89
N LEU A 144 7.52 1.28 -15.25
CA LEU A 144 8.65 1.34 -16.19
C LEU A 144 8.21 1.88 -17.55
N ARG A 145 7.05 1.43 -18.04
CA ARG A 145 6.51 1.90 -19.33
C ARG A 145 6.12 3.38 -19.30
N LEU A 146 5.57 3.87 -18.19
CA LEU A 146 5.30 5.30 -18.03
C LEU A 146 6.59 6.13 -18.05
N ILE A 147 7.62 5.68 -17.34
CA ILE A 147 8.92 6.36 -17.32
C ILE A 147 9.57 6.37 -18.71
N GLU A 148 9.51 5.26 -19.44
CA GLU A 148 10.02 5.16 -20.81
C GLU A 148 9.28 6.11 -21.77
N ARG A 149 7.96 6.21 -21.65
CA ARG A 149 7.14 7.17 -22.43
C ARG A 149 7.51 8.61 -22.12
N GLU A 150 7.73 8.93 -20.85
CA GLU A 150 8.18 10.25 -20.43
C GLU A 150 9.57 10.60 -21.01
N ARG A 151 10.52 9.67 -20.97
CA ARG A 151 11.83 9.83 -21.62
C ARG A 151 11.72 10.06 -23.13
N SER A 152 10.70 9.47 -23.75
CA SER A 152 10.38 9.66 -25.17
C SER A 152 9.67 10.98 -25.49
N GLY A 153 9.47 11.85 -24.48
CA GLY A 153 8.86 13.17 -24.63
C GLY A 153 7.34 13.18 -24.46
N GLU A 154 6.72 12.08 -24.04
CA GLU A 154 5.29 12.05 -23.75
C GLU A 154 4.98 12.64 -22.37
N THR A 155 3.89 13.39 -22.26
CA THR A 155 3.37 13.83 -20.97
C THR A 155 2.71 12.65 -20.25
N ILE A 156 3.18 12.36 -19.03
CA ILE A 156 2.60 11.33 -18.16
C ILE A 156 2.05 11.93 -16.86
N ASP A 157 1.26 11.14 -16.13
CA ASP A 157 0.90 11.47 -14.75
C ASP A 157 2.04 11.12 -13.77
N ARG A 158 2.90 12.11 -13.51
CA ARG A 158 3.98 11.99 -12.52
C ARG A 158 3.47 11.78 -11.09
N THR A 159 2.23 12.18 -10.79
CA THR A 159 1.65 12.04 -9.46
C THR A 159 1.38 10.58 -9.16
N LEU A 160 0.76 9.87 -10.12
CA LEU A 160 0.52 8.43 -10.06
C LEU A 160 1.83 7.65 -9.86
N VAL A 161 2.87 7.96 -10.65
CA VAL A 161 4.19 7.34 -10.53
C VAL A 161 4.77 7.58 -9.14
N ASN A 162 4.79 8.83 -8.68
CA ASN A 162 5.32 9.19 -7.36
C ASN A 162 4.59 8.48 -6.21
N HIS A 163 3.26 8.39 -6.26
CA HIS A 163 2.47 7.72 -5.22
C HIS A 163 2.76 6.22 -5.17
N LEU A 164 2.83 5.55 -6.31
CA LEU A 164 3.16 4.12 -6.34
C LEU A 164 4.61 3.85 -5.92
N LEU A 165 5.59 4.67 -6.32
CA LEU A 165 6.97 4.52 -5.83
C LEU A 165 7.08 4.72 -4.30
N LYS A 166 6.29 5.65 -3.73
CA LYS A 166 6.16 5.80 -2.28
C LYS A 166 5.51 4.59 -1.62
N MET A 167 4.53 3.96 -2.26
CA MET A 167 3.98 2.67 -1.80
C MET A 167 5.07 1.60 -1.73
N PHE A 168 5.84 1.37 -2.81
CA PHE A 168 6.96 0.40 -2.81
C PHE A 168 7.98 0.71 -1.70
N THR A 169 8.25 1.99 -1.44
CA THR A 169 9.16 2.42 -0.37
C THR A 169 8.57 2.12 1.02
N ALA A 170 7.31 2.47 1.26
CA ALA A 170 6.62 2.23 2.54
C ALA A 170 6.49 0.73 2.87
N LEU A 171 6.31 -0.10 1.84
CA LEU A 171 6.26 -1.56 1.96
C LEU A 171 7.67 -2.18 2.12
N GLY A 172 8.74 -1.40 1.90
CA GLY A 172 10.12 -1.87 1.98
C GLY A 172 10.47 -2.87 0.88
N ILE A 173 9.91 -2.71 -0.32
CA ILE A 173 10.10 -3.57 -1.48
C ILE A 173 10.64 -2.82 -2.71
N TYR A 174 10.90 -1.51 -2.60
CA TYR A 174 11.41 -0.69 -3.70
C TYR A 174 12.66 -1.27 -4.36
N SER A 175 13.68 -1.60 -3.56
CA SER A 175 14.96 -2.08 -4.09
C SER A 175 14.88 -3.48 -4.73
N GLU A 176 13.99 -4.34 -4.24
CA GLU A 176 13.86 -5.71 -4.76
C GLU A 176 12.94 -5.79 -5.97
N SER A 177 11.80 -5.10 -5.94
CA SER A 177 10.76 -5.21 -6.97
C SER A 177 10.89 -4.17 -8.09
N PHE A 178 11.40 -2.96 -7.82
CA PHE A 178 11.38 -1.85 -8.78
C PHE A 178 12.77 -1.39 -9.21
N GLU A 179 13.69 -1.14 -8.28
CA GLU A 179 14.99 -0.49 -8.55
C GLU A 179 15.83 -1.27 -9.55
N LYS A 180 15.94 -2.60 -9.39
CA LYS A 180 16.72 -3.45 -10.30
C LYS A 180 16.16 -3.43 -11.73
N PRO A 181 14.87 -3.76 -11.97
CA PRO A 181 14.27 -3.60 -13.30
C PRO A 181 14.39 -2.19 -13.87
N PHE A 182 14.25 -1.16 -13.03
CA PHE A 182 14.39 0.23 -13.45
C PHE A 182 15.79 0.54 -13.98
N LEU A 183 16.84 0.13 -13.28
CA LEU A 183 18.21 0.33 -13.71
C LEU A 183 18.53 -0.43 -14.99
N GLU A 184 18.04 -1.67 -15.12
CA GLU A 184 18.18 -2.49 -16.32
C GLU A 184 17.53 -1.83 -17.54
N CYS A 185 16.23 -1.49 -17.45
CA CYS A 185 15.52 -0.80 -18.54
C CYS A 185 16.14 0.57 -18.86
N THR A 186 16.66 1.28 -17.85
CA THR A 186 17.34 2.56 -18.05
C THR A 186 18.67 2.40 -18.79
N SER A 187 19.46 1.38 -18.44
CA SER A 187 20.70 1.05 -19.14
C SER A 187 20.43 0.68 -20.60
N GLU A 188 19.42 -0.13 -20.86
CA GLU A 188 19.03 -0.54 -22.21
C GLU A 188 18.55 0.65 -23.05
N PHE A 189 17.71 1.51 -22.47
CA PHE A 189 17.19 2.72 -23.12
C PHE A 189 18.33 3.64 -23.58
N TYR A 190 19.22 4.02 -22.67
CA TYR A 190 20.31 4.95 -22.99
C TYR A 190 21.39 4.32 -23.88
N ALA A 191 21.61 3.00 -23.80
CA ALA A 191 22.47 2.30 -24.75
C ALA A 191 21.92 2.39 -26.18
N ALA A 192 20.62 2.15 -26.37
CA ALA A 192 19.97 2.25 -27.67
C ALA A 192 19.93 3.70 -28.19
N GLU A 193 19.64 4.67 -27.31
CA GLU A 193 19.64 6.09 -27.65
C GLU A 193 21.03 6.57 -28.08
N GLY A 194 22.08 6.17 -27.35
CA GLY A 194 23.46 6.49 -27.68
C GLY A 194 23.88 5.98 -29.06
N VAL A 195 23.59 4.71 -29.38
CA VAL A 195 23.87 4.15 -30.71
C VAL A 195 23.13 4.89 -31.82
N LYS A 196 21.85 5.20 -31.59
CA LYS A 196 21.01 5.91 -32.55
C LYS A 196 21.53 7.32 -32.83
N TYR A 197 21.80 8.11 -31.79
CA TYR A 197 22.25 9.48 -31.95
C TYR A 197 23.68 9.58 -32.52
N MET A 198 24.60 8.69 -32.13
CA MET A 198 25.95 8.66 -32.72
C MET A 198 25.95 8.40 -34.23
N GLN A 199 24.94 7.70 -34.76
CA GLN A 199 24.78 7.45 -36.20
C GLN A 199 24.07 8.60 -36.93
N GLN A 200 23.29 9.41 -36.21
CA GLN A 200 22.37 10.39 -36.77
C GLN A 200 22.78 11.85 -36.55
N SER A 201 23.75 12.11 -35.68
CA SER A 201 24.18 13.45 -35.27
C SER A 201 25.70 13.56 -35.30
N ASP A 202 26.19 14.79 -35.49
CA ASP A 202 27.60 15.09 -35.30
C ASP A 202 27.94 15.24 -33.80
N VAL A 203 29.23 15.30 -33.48
CA VAL A 203 29.69 15.32 -32.08
C VAL A 203 29.13 16.51 -31.29
N PRO A 204 29.08 17.75 -31.83
CA PRO A 204 28.46 18.88 -31.13
C PRO A 204 26.98 18.66 -30.79
N ASP A 205 26.18 18.17 -31.74
CA ASP A 205 24.75 17.94 -31.51
C ASP A 205 24.51 16.80 -30.52
N TYR A 206 25.35 15.75 -30.54
CA TYR A 206 25.32 14.68 -29.55
C TYR A 206 25.61 15.20 -28.13
N LEU A 207 26.66 16.02 -27.96
CA LEU A 207 27.01 16.59 -26.66
C LEU A 207 25.88 17.47 -26.11
N LYS A 208 25.25 18.27 -26.97
CA LYS A 208 24.11 19.10 -26.59
C LYS A 208 22.88 18.27 -26.20
N HIS A 209 22.63 17.14 -26.85
CA HIS A 209 21.55 16.24 -26.47
C HIS A 209 21.79 15.63 -25.07
N VAL A 210 23.03 15.19 -24.80
CA VAL A 210 23.40 14.61 -23.49
C VAL A 210 23.28 15.62 -22.34
N GLU A 211 23.54 16.90 -22.57
CA GLU A 211 23.38 17.94 -21.53
C GLU A 211 21.93 18.20 -21.09
N VAL A 212 20.94 17.77 -21.88
CA VAL A 212 19.51 18.05 -21.66
C VAL A 212 18.73 16.81 -21.19
N LEU A 213 19.37 15.63 -21.18
CA LEU A 213 18.84 14.37 -20.62
C LEU A 213 18.75 14.42 -19.08
#